data_AF-A0A7Y8LHI9-F1
#
_entry.id   AF-A0A7Y8LHI9-F1
#
_cell.length_a   1.000
_cell.length_b   1.000
_cell.length_c   1.000
_cell.angle_alpha   90.00
_cell.angle_beta   90.00
_cell.angle_gamma   90.00
#
_symmetry.space_group_name_H-M   'P 1'
#
loop_
_entity.id
_entity.type
_entity.pdbx_description
1 polymer ?
#
loop_
_entity_poly.entity_id
_entity_poly.type
_entity_poly.pdbx_seq_one_letter_code
_entity_poly.pdbx_strand_id
1 'polypeptide(L)'
;MRDEAVTHKWPLRRWGMWVRQVLIGSWLMRMRFPVRAAAWVWRRLMWRTTFIAITGSLGKTTCKELLAAILKAHAPAFATIGNQNGPQFVALSTLRVRPWHRYAVLELAGSSPGTLDQSAPVVRPDIAVVLGVYRTHSTQFVSLEEHAREKERLIAHAAPRATAVLSADDPFVSRMSGGGARR
;
A
#
# COMPACT_ATOMS: atom_id res chain seq x y z
N MET A 1 -45.43 -39.97 -20.44
CA MET A 1 -44.72 -40.84 -19.47
C MET A 1 -43.68 -39.96 -18.78
N ARG A 2 -43.62 -40.06 -17.45
CA ARG A 2 -43.04 -39.09 -16.52
C ARG A 2 -41.50 -39.06 -16.51
N ASP A 3 -40.99 -37.95 -15.93
CA ASP A 3 -39.64 -37.65 -15.46
C ASP A 3 -38.80 -38.83 -14.95
N GLU A 4 -37.47 -38.71 -15.08
CA GLU A 4 -36.49 -38.84 -13.98
C GLU A 4 -35.05 -39.08 -14.53
N ALA A 5 -34.24 -38.02 -14.66
CA ALA A 5 -32.76 -38.11 -14.62
C ALA A 5 -32.06 -36.73 -14.60
N VAL A 6 -32.52 -35.76 -13.79
CA VAL A 6 -31.77 -34.49 -13.57
C VAL A 6 -31.67 -34.17 -12.09
N THR A 7 -31.07 -35.08 -11.31
CA THR A 7 -30.58 -34.82 -9.95
C THR A 7 -29.43 -35.80 -9.75
N HIS A 8 -28.15 -35.41 -9.65
CA HIS A 8 -27.47 -35.29 -8.34
C HIS A 8 -25.98 -34.89 -8.45
N LYS A 9 -25.47 -34.37 -9.59
CA LYS A 9 -24.03 -34.03 -9.74
C LYS A 9 -23.64 -32.59 -9.39
N TRP A 10 -24.58 -31.78 -8.91
CA TRP A 10 -24.34 -30.35 -8.62
C TRP A 10 -23.69 -30.01 -7.25
N PRO A 11 -23.92 -30.74 -6.13
CA PRO A 11 -23.45 -30.27 -4.81
C PRO A 11 -21.95 -30.53 -4.57
N LEU A 12 -21.39 -31.63 -5.10
CA LEU A 12 -20.00 -32.03 -4.83
C LEU A 12 -18.95 -31.12 -5.47
N ARG A 13 -19.21 -30.59 -6.68
CA ARG A 13 -18.30 -29.63 -7.34
C ARG A 13 -18.27 -28.28 -6.62
N ARG A 14 -19.40 -27.87 -6.02
CA ARG A 14 -19.52 -26.64 -5.23
C ARG A 14 -18.79 -26.75 -3.89
N TRP A 15 -18.85 -27.93 -3.26
CA TRP A 15 -18.17 -28.24 -2.01
C TRP A 15 -16.64 -28.23 -2.15
N GLY A 16 -16.09 -28.87 -3.20
CA GLY A 16 -14.66 -28.85 -3.48
C GLY A 16 -14.13 -27.44 -3.82
N MET A 17 -14.92 -26.62 -4.50
CA MET A 17 -14.58 -25.22 -4.78
C MET A 17 -14.61 -24.36 -3.52
N TRP A 18 -15.62 -24.56 -2.66
CA TRP A 18 -15.75 -23.88 -1.38
C TRP A 18 -14.62 -24.25 -0.42
N VAL A 19 -14.30 -25.54 -0.28
CA VAL A 19 -13.16 -26.01 0.55
C VAL A 19 -11.83 -25.45 0.01
N ARG A 20 -11.61 -25.47 -1.32
CA ARG A 20 -10.41 -24.84 -1.91
C ARG A 20 -10.39 -23.34 -1.65
N GLN A 21 -11.50 -22.62 -1.78
CA GLN A 21 -11.56 -21.19 -1.46
C GLN A 21 -11.31 -20.89 0.01
N VAL A 22 -11.86 -21.69 0.93
CA VAL A 22 -11.69 -21.52 2.37
C VAL A 22 -10.25 -21.85 2.78
N LEU A 23 -9.66 -22.92 2.25
CA LEU A 23 -8.30 -23.32 2.56
C LEU A 23 -7.26 -22.42 1.89
N ILE A 24 -7.42 -22.10 0.59
CA ILE A 24 -6.54 -21.17 -0.13
C ILE A 24 -6.69 -19.77 0.44
N GLY A 25 -7.91 -19.33 0.74
CA GLY A 25 -8.18 -18.05 1.40
C GLY A 25 -7.54 -17.97 2.79
N SER A 26 -7.72 -19.00 3.62
CA SER A 26 -7.09 -19.07 4.95
C SER A 26 -5.56 -19.13 4.87
N TRP A 27 -5.02 -19.83 3.88
CA TRP A 27 -3.58 -19.92 3.66
C TRP A 27 -3.00 -18.58 3.18
N LEU A 28 -3.63 -17.91 2.21
CA LEU A 28 -3.27 -16.55 1.77
C LEU A 28 -3.36 -15.54 2.93
N MET A 29 -4.39 -15.66 3.77
CA MET A 29 -4.56 -14.83 4.96
C MET A 29 -3.43 -15.06 5.97
N ARG A 30 -2.98 -16.32 6.18
CA ARG A 30 -1.85 -16.65 7.07
C ARG A 30 -0.52 -16.17 6.50
N MET A 31 -0.34 -16.23 5.18
CA MET A 31 0.88 -15.81 4.51
C MET A 31 1.10 -14.29 4.53
N ARG A 32 0.11 -13.48 4.92
CA ARG A 32 0.26 -12.01 4.98
C ARG A 32 1.41 -11.56 5.89
N PHE A 33 1.59 -12.22 7.03
CA PHE A 33 2.59 -11.85 8.02
C PHE A 33 4.01 -12.24 7.59
N PRO A 34 4.30 -13.49 7.17
CA PRO A 34 5.62 -13.84 6.68
C PRO A 34 6.02 -13.05 5.44
N VAL A 35 5.09 -12.78 4.51
CA VAL A 35 5.37 -11.95 3.32
C VAL A 35 5.75 -10.53 3.73
N ARG A 36 5.03 -9.92 4.67
CA ARG A 36 5.37 -8.59 5.22
C ARG A 36 6.70 -8.59 5.95
N ALA A 37 7.00 -9.62 6.74
CA ALA A 37 8.27 -9.76 7.45
C ALA A 37 9.44 -9.88 6.45
N ALA A 38 9.29 -10.73 5.44
CA ALA A 38 10.27 -10.87 4.36
C ALA A 38 10.47 -9.54 3.62
N ALA A 39 9.39 -8.83 3.29
CA ALA A 39 9.45 -7.52 2.64
C ALA A 39 10.15 -6.47 3.52
N TRP A 40 9.89 -6.48 4.83
CA TRP A 40 10.53 -5.61 5.80
C TRP A 40 12.04 -5.85 5.88
N VAL A 41 12.48 -7.11 5.87
CA VAL A 41 13.91 -7.46 5.80
C VAL A 41 14.48 -7.03 4.46
N TRP A 42 13.81 -7.36 3.35
CA TRP A 42 14.25 -7.04 2.01
C TRP A 42 14.46 -5.55 1.79
N ARG A 43 13.54 -4.70 2.28
CA ARG A 43 13.69 -3.24 2.24
C ARG A 43 15.01 -2.77 2.85
N ARG A 44 15.43 -3.37 3.97
CA ARG A 44 16.69 -3.01 4.67
C ARG A 44 17.93 -3.42 3.89
N LEU A 45 17.83 -4.47 3.08
CA LEU A 45 18.90 -4.88 2.17
C LEU A 45 19.01 -3.95 0.95
N MET A 46 17.94 -3.23 0.58
CA MET A 46 17.93 -2.25 -0.52
C MET A 46 18.45 -0.87 -0.05
N TRP A 47 19.60 -0.83 0.60
CA TRP A 47 20.18 0.39 1.20
C TRP A 47 20.68 1.42 0.16
N ARG A 48 20.89 1.02 -1.09
CA ARG A 48 21.27 1.91 -2.20
C ARG A 48 20.08 2.50 -2.97
N THR A 49 18.87 2.03 -2.67
CA THR A 49 17.63 2.44 -3.35
C THR A 49 16.90 3.46 -2.48
N THR A 50 16.50 4.58 -3.10
CA THR A 50 15.62 5.56 -2.47
C THR A 50 14.16 5.11 -2.61
N PHE A 51 13.50 4.83 -1.50
CA PHE A 51 12.09 4.46 -1.46
C PHE A 51 11.23 5.71 -1.27
N ILE A 52 10.32 5.91 -2.22
CA ILE A 52 9.37 7.02 -2.25
C ILE A 52 7.99 6.42 -2.06
N ALA A 53 7.29 6.79 -1.00
CA ALA A 53 5.93 6.32 -0.74
C ALA A 53 4.93 7.46 -0.91
N ILE A 54 3.85 7.20 -1.65
CA ILE A 54 2.82 8.19 -1.96
C ILE A 54 1.49 7.75 -1.36
N THR A 55 0.85 8.64 -0.62
CA THR A 55 -0.53 8.48 -0.16
C THR A 55 -1.35 9.75 -0.38
N GLY A 56 -2.67 9.62 -0.25
CA GLY A 56 -3.64 10.68 -0.54
C GLY A 56 -5.02 10.10 -0.78
N SER A 57 -6.07 10.92 -0.64
CA SER A 57 -7.42 10.50 -1.03
C SER A 57 -7.52 10.30 -2.54
N LEU A 58 -6.95 11.23 -3.31
CA LEU A 58 -6.97 11.27 -4.78
C LEU A 58 -5.57 11.49 -5.35
N GLY A 59 -5.40 11.29 -6.67
CA GLY A 59 -4.16 11.62 -7.40
C GLY A 59 -2.96 10.69 -7.19
N LYS A 60 -3.04 9.70 -6.29
CA LYS A 60 -1.95 8.77 -5.96
C LYS A 60 -1.36 8.07 -7.20
N THR A 61 -2.20 7.39 -7.98
CA THR A 61 -1.75 6.63 -9.14
C THR A 61 -1.15 7.54 -10.21
N THR A 62 -1.78 8.67 -10.50
CA THR A 62 -1.26 9.66 -11.45
C THR A 62 0.11 10.19 -11.02
N CYS A 63 0.24 10.60 -9.75
CA CYS A 63 1.51 11.08 -9.19
C CYS A 63 2.59 10.01 -9.27
N LYS A 64 2.27 8.76 -8.88
CA LYS A 64 3.16 7.61 -8.96
C LYS A 64 3.65 7.35 -10.38
N GLU A 65 2.76 7.31 -11.38
CA GLU A 65 3.12 7.04 -12.77
C GLU A 65 3.99 8.17 -13.35
N LEU A 66 3.63 9.44 -13.12
CA LEU A 66 4.41 10.59 -13.59
C LEU A 66 5.79 10.63 -12.94
N LEU A 67 5.87 10.45 -11.62
CA LEU A 67 7.15 10.42 -10.91
C LEU A 67 8.00 9.24 -11.36
N ALA A 68 7.41 8.07 -11.54
CA ALA A 68 8.13 6.91 -12.05
C ALA A 68 8.68 7.15 -13.47
N ALA A 69 7.91 7.80 -14.35
CA ALA A 69 8.36 8.14 -15.70
C ALA A 69 9.57 9.09 -15.67
N ILE A 70 9.50 10.16 -14.87
CA ILE A 70 10.60 11.12 -14.69
C ILE A 70 11.85 10.42 -14.14
N LEU A 71 11.71 9.62 -13.09
CA LEU A 71 12.85 8.94 -12.45
C LEU A 71 13.48 7.88 -13.36
N LYS A 72 12.68 7.14 -14.13
CA LYS A 72 13.17 6.16 -15.10
C LYS A 72 13.99 6.78 -16.22
N ALA A 73 13.72 8.03 -16.60
CA ALA A 73 14.53 8.76 -17.56
C ALA A 73 15.94 9.08 -17.03
N HIS A 74 16.12 9.10 -15.69
CA HIS A 74 17.39 9.42 -15.04
C HIS A 74 18.15 8.17 -14.57
N ALA A 75 17.48 7.17 -14.00
CA ALA A 75 18.11 5.95 -13.50
C ALA A 75 17.11 4.79 -13.41
N PRO A 76 17.57 3.52 -13.28
CA PRO A 76 16.67 2.38 -13.12
C PRO A 76 15.73 2.58 -11.91
N ALA A 77 14.43 2.48 -12.14
CA ALA A 77 13.43 2.71 -11.10
C ALA A 77 12.28 1.70 -11.17
N PHE A 78 11.84 1.26 -9.99
CA PHE A 78 10.66 0.43 -9.80
C PHE A 78 9.46 1.30 -9.41
N ALA A 79 8.25 0.90 -9.81
CA ALA A 79 7.01 1.50 -9.33
C ALA A 79 5.94 0.44 -9.09
N THR A 80 5.03 0.69 -8.14
CA THR A 80 3.85 -0.18 -7.93
C THR A 80 3.09 -0.37 -9.24
N ILE A 81 2.73 -1.62 -9.57
CA ILE A 81 2.01 -1.95 -10.79
C ILE A 81 0.51 -1.68 -10.60
N GLY A 82 -0.07 -0.84 -11.48
CA GLY A 82 -1.49 -0.47 -11.39
C GLY A 82 -1.85 0.16 -10.03
N ASN A 83 -2.98 -0.27 -9.47
CA ASN A 83 -3.52 0.19 -8.18
C ASN A 83 -3.25 -0.81 -7.03
N GLN A 84 -2.11 -1.51 -7.07
CA GLN A 84 -1.73 -2.53 -6.09
C GLN A 84 -1.19 -1.90 -4.78
N ASN A 85 -2.03 -1.15 -4.08
CA ASN A 85 -1.63 -0.25 -2.98
C ASN A 85 -2.07 -0.72 -1.56
N GLY A 86 -2.75 -1.85 -1.45
CA GLY A 86 -3.09 -2.48 -0.16
C GLY A 86 -1.85 -3.10 0.54
N PRO A 87 -1.86 -3.34 1.86
CA PRO A 87 -0.65 -3.71 2.62
C PRO A 87 0.09 -4.95 2.09
N GLN A 88 -0.65 -5.95 1.63
CA GLN A 88 -0.14 -7.21 1.09
C GLN A 88 0.53 -6.98 -0.26
N PHE A 89 -0.09 -6.15 -1.11
CA PHE A 89 0.46 -5.79 -2.41
C PHE A 89 1.67 -4.87 -2.30
N VAL A 90 1.69 -3.98 -1.30
CA VAL A 90 2.84 -3.14 -0.97
C VAL A 90 4.03 -4.01 -0.53
N ALA A 91 3.79 -5.03 0.30
CA ALA A 91 4.83 -5.99 0.68
C ALA A 91 5.38 -6.76 -0.54
N LEU A 92 4.50 -7.27 -1.40
CA LEU A 92 4.92 -7.94 -2.64
C LEU A 92 5.68 -7.00 -3.59
N SER A 93 5.24 -5.75 -3.73
CA SER A 93 5.91 -4.72 -4.53
C SER A 93 7.29 -4.42 -3.98
N THR A 94 7.44 -4.35 -2.65
CA THR A 94 8.74 -4.17 -1.99
C THR A 94 9.69 -5.32 -2.30
N LEU A 95 9.20 -6.57 -2.28
CA LEU A 95 9.98 -7.76 -2.65
C LEU A 95 10.37 -7.82 -4.14
N ARG A 96 9.75 -7.00 -4.99
CA ARG A 96 10.10 -6.87 -6.42
C ARG A 96 11.18 -5.82 -6.67
N VAL A 97 11.51 -4.98 -5.68
CA VAL A 97 12.65 -4.06 -5.78
C VAL A 97 13.95 -4.88 -5.86
N ARG A 98 14.91 -4.38 -6.63
CA ARG A 98 16.16 -5.07 -6.95
C ARG A 98 17.35 -4.14 -6.68
N PRO A 99 18.55 -4.68 -6.40
CA PRO A 99 19.71 -3.87 -6.03
C PRO A 99 20.14 -2.81 -7.06
N TRP A 100 19.82 -3.03 -8.34
CA TRP A 100 20.12 -2.08 -9.42
C TRP A 100 19.13 -0.92 -9.52
N HIS A 101 17.96 -1.00 -8.86
CA HIS A 101 17.03 0.13 -8.84
C HIS A 101 17.59 1.25 -7.95
N ARG A 102 17.72 2.44 -8.53
CA ARG A 102 18.07 3.65 -7.79
C ARG A 102 16.86 4.21 -7.04
N TYR A 103 15.66 4.05 -7.61
CA TYR A 103 14.42 4.53 -7.01
C TYR A 103 13.35 3.44 -6.95
N ALA A 104 12.49 3.49 -5.93
CA ALA A 104 11.29 2.68 -5.81
C ALA A 104 10.10 3.58 -5.43
N VAL A 105 9.13 3.75 -6.34
CA VAL A 105 7.94 4.58 -6.14
C VAL A 105 6.74 3.70 -5.79
N LEU A 106 6.33 3.74 -4.53
CA LEU A 106 5.28 2.87 -4.00
C LEU A 106 4.02 3.68 -3.67
N GLU A 107 2.89 3.25 -4.21
CA GLU A 107 1.58 3.78 -3.84
C GLU A 107 1.04 3.01 -2.63
N LEU A 108 0.66 3.72 -1.57
CA LEU A 108 0.10 3.14 -0.34
C LEU A 108 -1.33 3.67 -0.09
N ALA A 109 -2.28 2.75 0.03
CA ALA A 109 -3.65 3.06 0.45
C ALA A 109 -3.74 3.18 1.97
N GLY A 110 -4.41 4.24 2.42
CA GLY A 110 -5.00 4.31 3.77
C GLY A 110 -6.51 4.12 3.65
N SER A 111 -6.95 2.90 3.34
CA SER A 111 -8.36 2.60 3.04
C SER A 111 -9.27 2.64 4.26
N SER A 112 -8.71 2.34 5.43
CA SER A 112 -9.38 2.32 6.73
C SER A 112 -8.36 2.58 7.84
N PRO A 113 -8.79 2.92 9.07
CA PRO A 113 -7.88 3.14 10.19
C PRO A 113 -6.90 1.98 10.40
N GLY A 114 -5.61 2.28 10.57
CA GLY A 114 -4.53 1.31 10.79
C GLY A 114 -4.06 0.58 9.53
N THR A 115 -4.48 0.97 8.34
CA THR A 115 -4.00 0.36 7.09
C THR A 115 -2.56 0.78 6.79
N LEU A 116 -2.22 2.05 6.98
CA LEU A 116 -0.88 2.58 6.78
C LEU A 116 0.10 2.06 7.84
N ASP A 117 -0.36 1.80 9.07
CA ASP A 117 0.45 1.11 10.10
C ASP A 117 0.86 -0.32 9.67
N GLN A 118 0.18 -0.93 8.70
CA GLN A 118 0.54 -2.25 8.18
C GLN A 118 1.53 -2.20 7.00
N SER A 119 1.57 -1.09 6.27
CA SER A 119 2.33 -0.96 5.02
C SER A 119 3.53 -0.02 5.13
N ALA A 120 3.38 1.12 5.80
CA ALA A 120 4.44 2.10 5.97
C ALA A 120 5.69 1.56 6.71
N PRO A 121 5.57 0.73 7.78
CA PRO A 121 6.77 0.15 8.42
C PRO A 121 7.55 -0.83 7.53
N VAL A 122 6.87 -1.49 6.60
CA VAL A 122 7.49 -2.40 5.62
C VAL A 122 8.31 -1.60 4.62
N VAL A 123 7.72 -0.51 4.11
CA VAL A 123 8.34 0.35 3.11
C VAL A 123 9.43 1.24 3.70
N ARG A 124 9.25 1.72 4.94
CA ARG A 124 10.13 2.66 5.64
C ARG A 124 10.71 3.70 4.66
N PRO A 125 9.85 4.59 4.12
CA PRO A 125 10.23 5.46 3.01
C PRO A 125 11.34 6.43 3.38
N ASP A 126 12.20 6.72 2.40
CA ASP A 126 13.17 7.82 2.46
C ASP A 126 12.51 9.15 2.05
N ILE A 127 11.45 9.08 1.24
CA ILE A 127 10.59 10.21 0.89
C ILE A 127 9.13 9.81 1.07
N ALA A 128 8.40 10.54 1.92
CA ALA A 128 6.98 10.33 2.16
C ALA A 128 6.18 11.47 1.52
N VAL A 129 5.29 11.16 0.58
CA VAL A 129 4.45 12.13 -0.12
C VAL A 129 3.00 11.98 0.33
N VAL A 130 2.41 13.07 0.83
CA VAL A 130 1.00 13.14 1.18
C VAL A 130 0.32 14.17 0.29
N LEU A 131 -0.55 13.71 -0.61
CA LEU A 131 -1.16 14.56 -1.64
C LEU A 131 -2.35 15.38 -1.15
N GLY A 132 -3.19 14.82 -0.28
CA GLY A 132 -4.44 15.47 0.15
C GLY A 132 -5.37 14.56 0.93
N VAL A 133 -6.25 15.17 1.73
CA VAL A 133 -7.27 14.53 2.56
C VAL A 133 -8.65 15.04 2.13
N TYR A 134 -9.30 14.25 1.29
CA TYR A 134 -10.63 14.54 0.77
C TYR A 134 -11.64 13.47 1.19
N ARG A 135 -12.92 13.87 1.25
CA ARG A 135 -14.04 12.92 1.35
C ARG A 135 -14.09 12.10 0.07
N THR A 136 -14.17 10.80 0.23
CA THR A 136 -14.34 9.85 -0.87
C THR A 136 -15.58 9.01 -0.57
N HIS A 137 -16.01 8.16 -1.50
CA HIS A 137 -17.12 7.22 -1.25
C HIS A 137 -16.81 6.16 -0.17
N SER A 138 -15.60 6.19 0.43
CA SER A 138 -15.26 5.32 1.55
C SER A 138 -16.02 5.73 2.82
N THR A 139 -16.73 4.76 3.40
CA THR A 139 -17.44 4.87 4.68
C THR A 139 -16.58 4.41 5.86
N GLN A 140 -15.29 4.12 5.63
CA GLN A 140 -14.40 3.54 6.64
C GLN A 140 -13.88 4.55 7.67
N PHE A 141 -14.00 5.85 7.38
CA PHE A 141 -13.58 6.93 8.28
C PHE A 141 -14.80 7.72 8.73
N VAL A 142 -14.87 8.01 10.04
CA VAL A 142 -15.94 8.80 10.65
C VAL A 142 -15.79 10.27 10.28
N SER A 143 -14.55 10.76 10.14
CA SER A 143 -14.27 12.17 9.84
C SER A 143 -13.03 12.37 8.96
N LEU A 144 -12.86 13.58 8.42
CA LEU A 144 -11.67 13.94 7.65
C LEU A 144 -10.42 14.01 8.54
N GLU A 145 -10.57 14.39 9.81
CA GLU A 145 -9.51 14.38 10.81
C GLU A 145 -8.99 12.96 11.03
N GLU A 146 -9.87 11.97 11.07
CA GLU A 146 -9.46 10.57 11.18
C GLU A 146 -8.71 10.11 9.92
N HIS A 147 -9.19 10.53 8.75
CA HIS A 147 -8.51 10.23 7.50
C HIS A 147 -7.14 10.93 7.40
N ALA A 148 -7.01 12.15 7.94
CA ALA A 148 -5.74 12.86 8.05
C ALA A 148 -4.77 12.13 8.99
N ARG A 149 -5.23 11.74 10.19
CA ARG A 149 -4.44 10.94 11.16
C ARG A 149 -3.96 9.62 10.57
N GLU A 150 -4.78 8.96 9.76
CA GLU A 150 -4.36 7.76 9.04
C GLU A 150 -3.20 8.07 8.09
N LYS A 151 -3.28 9.16 7.31
CA LYS A 151 -2.21 9.54 6.37
C LYS A 151 -0.92 9.98 7.07
N GLU A 152 -1.01 10.61 8.23
CA GLU A 152 0.16 10.96 9.06
C GLU A 152 1.00 9.73 9.44
N ARG A 153 0.39 8.53 9.51
CA ARG A 153 1.13 7.27 9.76
C ARG A 153 2.23 7.02 8.74
N LEU A 154 2.07 7.48 7.49
CA LEU A 154 3.13 7.36 6.50
C LEU A 154 4.41 8.10 6.93
N ILE A 155 4.25 9.31 7.47
CA ILE A 155 5.34 10.15 7.96
C ILE A 155 5.92 9.55 9.25
N ALA A 156 5.05 9.09 10.16
CA ALA A 156 5.46 8.52 11.44
C ALA A 156 6.37 7.28 11.30
N HIS A 157 6.19 6.50 10.24
CA HIS A 157 6.99 5.31 9.94
C HIS A 157 8.10 5.52 8.91
N ALA A 158 8.30 6.76 8.46
CA ALA A 158 9.38 7.12 7.55
C ALA A 158 10.76 6.90 8.20
N ALA A 159 11.81 6.83 7.37
CA ALA A 159 13.16 6.75 7.88
C ALA A 159 13.52 7.99 8.74
N PRO A 160 14.46 7.89 9.71
CA PRO A 160 14.78 9.00 10.62
C PRO A 160 15.22 10.31 9.95
N ARG A 161 15.75 10.23 8.72
CA ARG A 161 16.16 11.40 7.90
C ARG A 161 15.33 11.52 6.63
N ALA A 162 14.12 10.96 6.64
CA ALA A 162 13.24 11.01 5.49
C ALA A 162 12.77 12.43 5.21
N THR A 163 12.52 12.72 3.94
CA THR A 163 11.88 13.96 3.52
C THR A 163 10.37 13.75 3.43
N ALA A 164 9.59 14.62 4.07
CA ALA A 164 8.14 14.66 3.89
C ALA A 164 7.80 15.72 2.83
N VAL A 165 7.04 15.33 1.82
CA VAL A 165 6.48 16.21 0.79
C VAL A 165 4.98 16.32 1.06
N LEU A 166 4.57 17.50 1.49
CA LEU A 166 3.22 17.77 1.99
C LEU A 166 2.56 18.79 1.07
N SER A 167 1.37 18.48 0.58
CA SER A 167 0.56 19.45 -0.18
C SER A 167 0.24 20.66 0.70
N ALA A 168 0.67 21.84 0.26
CA ALA A 168 0.43 23.11 0.97
C ALA A 168 -1.02 23.59 0.82
N ASP A 169 -1.68 23.22 -0.28
CA ASP A 169 -3.04 23.65 -0.60
C ASP A 169 -4.11 22.90 0.20
N ASP A 170 -3.74 21.79 0.85
CA ASP A 170 -4.63 21.02 1.70
C ASP A 170 -4.39 21.37 3.19
N PRO A 171 -5.39 21.94 3.90
CA PRO A 171 -5.22 22.35 5.30
C PRO A 171 -4.93 21.20 6.27
N PHE A 172 -5.38 19.97 5.99
CA PHE A 172 -5.06 18.83 6.83
C PHE A 172 -3.61 18.39 6.62
N VAL A 173 -3.16 18.36 5.37
CA VAL A 173 -1.81 17.92 5.01
C VAL A 173 -0.74 18.95 5.40
N SER A 174 -0.97 20.23 5.15
CA SER A 174 -0.03 21.30 5.54
C SER A 174 0.26 21.33 7.04
N ARG A 175 -0.75 21.04 7.88
CA ARG A 175 -0.61 20.95 9.34
C ARG A 175 0.24 19.76 9.82
N MET A 176 0.41 18.73 8.99
CA MET A 176 1.25 17.56 9.34
C MET A 176 2.73 17.93 9.52
N SER A 177 3.17 19.06 8.94
CA SER A 177 4.54 19.59 9.11
C SER A 177 4.90 19.90 10.57
N GLY A 178 3.91 20.27 11.40
CA GLY A 178 4.11 20.64 12.81
C GLY A 178 4.27 19.46 13.77
N GLY A 179 3.88 18.24 13.36
CA GLY A 179 3.94 17.05 14.21
C GLY A 179 5.27 16.30 14.19
N GLY A 180 6.21 16.69 13.33
CA GLY A 180 7.46 15.96 13.05
C GLY A 180 8.72 16.50 13.73
N ALA A 181 8.66 17.65 14.42
CA ALA A 181 9.79 18.16 15.19
C ALA A 181 9.94 17.37 16.49
N ARG A 182 10.53 16.18 16.41
CA ARG A 182 11.16 15.56 17.58
C ARG A 182 12.33 16.47 17.97
N ARG A 183 12.19 17.16 19.10
CA ARG A 183 13.33 17.67 19.88
C ARG A 183 14.16 16.50 20.38
#